data_AF-A0A961XXH6-F1
#
_entry.id   AF-A0A961XXH6-F1
#
_cell.length_a   1.000
_cell.length_b   1.000
_cell.length_c   1.000
_cell.angle_alpha   90.00
_cell.angle_beta   90.00
_cell.angle_gamma   90.00
#
_symmetry.space_group_name_H-M   'P 1'
#
loop_
_entity.id
_entity.type
_entity.pdbx_description
1 polymer ?
#
loop_
_entity_poly.entity_id
_entity_poly.type
_entity_poly.pdbx_seq_one_letter_code
_entity_poly.pdbx_strand_id
1 'polypeptide(L)'
;MESHAVNGPSSSAFHVSSGFAAARNPRPGPGALLGRIGSLEVRLAQNLDEIRAAQEIRYQVFYEELGARRPTDSRIEKRDFDRFDDVCDHLLVLDSALPGPVEKQIVGTYRLLRQEVALEAGGFYSEDEFELTALTQRHPGTRFL
;
A
#
# COMPACT_ATOMS: atom_id res chain seq x y z
N MET A 1 25.34 -27.39 61.06
CA MET A 1 25.48 -28.18 59.82
C MET A 1 24.09 -28.32 59.24
N GLU A 2 23.66 -27.35 58.44
CA GLU A 2 22.39 -27.41 57.73
C GLU A 2 22.62 -26.96 56.28
N SER A 3 21.87 -27.62 55.41
CA SER A 3 22.12 -27.86 54.00
C SER A 3 21.62 -26.75 53.09
N HIS A 4 22.32 -26.59 51.96
CA HIS A 4 21.91 -25.84 50.79
C HIS A 4 20.50 -26.20 50.28
N ALA A 5 19.71 -25.18 49.96
CA ALA A 5 18.63 -25.27 48.97
C ALA A 5 18.71 -24.05 48.03
N VAL A 6 18.67 -24.35 46.75
CA VAL A 6 18.83 -23.46 45.59
C VAL A 6 17.56 -22.66 45.35
N ASN A 7 17.66 -21.33 45.29
CA ASN A 7 16.58 -20.45 44.82
C ASN A 7 16.75 -20.18 43.32
N GLY A 8 15.87 -20.77 42.50
CA GLY A 8 15.73 -20.41 41.08
C GLY A 8 14.94 -19.09 40.93
N PRO A 9 15.22 -18.27 39.91
CA PRO A 9 14.52 -17.01 39.74
C PRO A 9 13.10 -17.19 39.20
N SER A 10 12.22 -16.38 39.77
CA SER A 10 10.79 -16.25 39.53
C SER A 10 10.47 -15.89 38.08
N SER A 11 9.49 -16.57 37.48
CA SER A 11 8.93 -16.27 36.16
C SER A 11 8.09 -15.00 36.25
N SER A 12 8.60 -13.88 35.75
CA SER A 12 7.81 -12.66 35.55
C SER A 12 6.99 -12.81 34.27
N ALA A 13 5.67 -12.95 34.44
CA ALA A 13 4.70 -12.92 33.36
C ALA A 13 4.77 -11.59 32.60
N PHE A 14 4.97 -11.66 31.29
CA PHE A 14 4.82 -10.52 30.38
C PHE A 14 3.36 -10.07 30.40
N HIS A 15 3.13 -8.85 30.88
CA HIS A 15 1.85 -8.17 30.79
C HIS A 15 1.71 -7.60 29.37
N VAL A 16 0.94 -8.27 28.51
CA VAL A 16 0.56 -7.71 27.21
C VAL A 16 -0.57 -6.73 27.48
N SER A 17 -0.24 -5.44 27.54
CA SER A 17 -1.24 -4.38 27.58
C SER A 17 -2.03 -4.38 26.28
N SER A 18 -3.28 -4.84 26.36
CA SER A 18 -4.30 -4.66 25.35
C SER A 18 -4.57 -3.16 25.16
N GLY A 19 -4.24 -2.64 23.98
CA GLY A 19 -4.37 -1.20 23.75
C GLY A 19 -4.02 -0.73 22.35
N PHE A 20 -4.44 -1.41 21.29
CA PHE A 20 -4.54 -0.77 19.97
C PHE A 20 -5.85 0.03 19.91
N ALA A 21 -5.93 1.11 20.69
CA ALA A 21 -6.82 2.20 20.32
C ALA A 21 -6.17 2.85 19.10
N ALA A 22 -6.69 2.55 17.90
CA ALA A 22 -6.27 3.18 16.66
C ALA A 22 -6.43 4.70 16.82
N ALA A 23 -5.33 5.39 17.11
CA ALA A 23 -5.28 6.83 17.01
C ALA A 23 -5.73 7.17 15.58
N ARG A 24 -6.82 7.93 15.46
CA ARG A 24 -7.36 8.38 14.18
C ARG A 24 -6.37 9.38 13.59
N ASN A 25 -5.28 8.89 13.01
CA ASN A 25 -4.42 9.76 12.22
C ASN A 25 -5.25 10.26 11.03
N PRO A 26 -5.34 11.58 10.83
CA PRO A 26 -6.01 12.12 9.67
C PRO A 26 -5.36 11.57 8.40
N ARG A 27 -6.18 11.27 7.40
CA ARG A 27 -5.70 10.77 6.12
C ARG A 27 -4.64 11.73 5.57
N PRO A 28 -3.45 11.24 5.18
CA PRO A 28 -2.47 12.07 4.49
C PRO A 28 -3.13 12.62 3.23
N GLY A 29 -2.98 13.93 3.00
CA GLY A 29 -3.52 14.57 1.81
C GLY A 29 -2.74 14.22 0.54
N PRO A 30 -3.24 14.61 -0.64
CA PRO A 30 -2.47 14.54 -1.89
C PRO A 30 -1.09 15.18 -1.71
N GLY A 31 -0.04 14.48 -2.15
CA GLY A 31 1.34 14.96 -1.99
C GLY A 31 1.98 14.79 -0.63
N ALA A 32 1.29 14.18 0.34
CA ALA A 32 1.86 13.97 1.66
C ALA A 32 3.13 13.12 1.58
N LEU A 33 4.24 13.69 2.02
CA LEU A 33 5.53 13.02 2.17
C LEU A 33 5.45 11.97 3.27
N LEU A 34 5.75 10.72 2.93
CA LEU A 34 5.73 9.58 3.86
C LEU A 34 7.12 9.13 4.28
N GLY A 35 8.15 9.41 3.48
CA GLY A 35 9.53 9.08 3.82
C GLY A 35 10.56 9.48 2.77
N ARG A 36 11.84 9.43 3.15
CA ARG A 36 12.97 9.65 2.24
C ARG A 36 14.12 8.70 2.57
N ILE A 37 14.87 8.31 1.54
CA ILE A 37 16.17 7.64 1.66
C ILE A 37 17.08 8.07 0.50
N GLY A 38 18.19 8.74 0.81
CA GLY A 38 19.04 9.33 -0.23
C GLY A 38 18.26 10.35 -1.08
N SER A 39 18.34 10.22 -2.41
CA SER A 39 17.55 11.03 -3.36
C SER A 39 16.11 10.54 -3.54
N LEU A 40 15.77 9.37 -2.97
CA LEU A 40 14.46 8.78 -3.09
C LEU A 40 13.47 9.38 -2.09
N GLU A 41 12.29 9.69 -2.59
CA GLU A 41 11.15 10.22 -1.85
C GLU A 41 9.93 9.30 -2.04
N VAL A 42 9.21 9.04 -0.95
CA VAL A 42 7.92 8.33 -1.01
C VAL A 42 6.81 9.26 -0.57
N ARG A 43 5.80 9.47 -1.42
CA ARG A 43 4.63 10.32 -1.13
C ARG A 43 3.38 9.86 -1.84
N LEU A 44 2.23 10.39 -1.43
CA LEU A 44 1.00 10.23 -2.21
C LEU A 44 1.02 11.10 -3.48
N ALA A 45 0.35 10.64 -4.52
CA ALA A 45 0.11 11.41 -5.74
C ALA A 45 -0.67 12.70 -5.42
N GLN A 46 -0.32 13.78 -6.11
CA GLN A 46 -0.91 15.10 -5.94
C GLN A 46 -2.04 15.38 -6.91
N ASN A 47 -1.95 14.81 -8.11
CA ASN A 47 -2.81 15.16 -9.23
C ASN A 47 -2.92 14.00 -10.23
N LEU A 48 -3.79 14.17 -11.24
CA LEU A 48 -4.05 13.17 -12.26
C LEU A 48 -2.86 12.93 -13.19
N ASP A 49 -1.96 13.90 -13.39
CA ASP A 49 -0.80 13.75 -14.26
C ASP A 49 0.23 12.81 -13.63
N GLU A 50 0.41 12.87 -12.32
CA GLU A 50 1.22 11.90 -11.60
C GLU A 50 0.60 10.50 -11.58
N ILE A 51 -0.74 10.40 -11.51
CA ILE A 51 -1.44 9.10 -11.63
C ILE A 51 -1.25 8.53 -13.04
N ARG A 52 -1.33 9.36 -14.09
CA ARG A 52 -1.04 8.94 -15.47
C ARG A 52 0.38 8.40 -15.60
N ALA A 53 1.36 9.10 -15.05
CA ALA A 53 2.75 8.65 -15.06
C ALA A 53 2.94 7.31 -14.31
N ALA A 54 2.25 7.13 -13.17
CA ALA A 54 2.24 5.84 -12.47
C ALA A 54 1.65 4.71 -13.32
N GLN A 55 0.58 4.97 -14.07
CA GLN A 55 -0.05 4.00 -14.97
C GLN A 55 0.85 3.67 -16.17
N GLU A 56 1.64 4.62 -16.67
CA GLU A 56 2.67 4.37 -17.69
C GLU A 56 3.76 3.42 -17.16
N ILE A 57 4.22 3.62 -15.91
CA ILE A 57 5.21 2.74 -15.28
C ILE A 57 4.64 1.32 -15.12
N ARG A 58 3.40 1.19 -14.62
CA ARG A 58 2.73 -0.11 -14.53
C ARG A 58 2.63 -0.80 -15.89
N TYR A 59 2.31 -0.04 -16.93
CA TYR A 59 2.26 -0.57 -18.29
C TYR A 59 3.63 -1.12 -18.74
N GLN A 60 4.70 -0.35 -18.55
CA GLN A 60 6.06 -0.75 -18.91
C GLN A 60 6.44 -2.06 -18.21
N VAL A 61 6.25 -2.12 -16.89
CA VAL A 61 6.60 -3.31 -16.10
C VAL A 61 5.75 -4.53 -16.52
N PHE A 62 4.42 -4.41 -16.52
CA PHE A 62 3.56 -5.58 -16.75
C PHE A 62 3.59 -6.08 -18.20
N TYR A 63 3.65 -5.18 -19.17
CA TYR A 63 3.47 -5.54 -20.57
C TYR A 63 4.76 -5.52 -21.39
N GLU A 64 5.71 -4.63 -21.09
CA GLU A 64 6.98 -4.57 -21.81
C GLU A 64 8.03 -5.49 -21.18
N GLU A 65 8.09 -5.59 -19.85
CA GLU A 65 9.07 -6.43 -19.16
C GLU A 65 8.55 -7.84 -18.83
N LEU A 66 7.35 -7.95 -18.23
CA LEU A 66 6.82 -9.21 -17.70
C LEU A 66 5.94 -10.00 -18.69
N GLY A 67 5.67 -9.46 -19.87
CA GLY A 67 5.00 -10.18 -20.96
C GLY A 67 3.53 -10.52 -20.74
N ALA A 68 2.81 -9.79 -19.87
CA ALA A 68 1.40 -10.01 -19.62
C ALA A 68 0.54 -9.86 -20.91
N ARG A 69 -0.57 -10.59 -20.97
CA ARG A 69 -1.47 -10.58 -22.13
C ARG A 69 -2.28 -9.27 -22.13
N ARG A 70 -2.23 -8.52 -23.23
CA ARG A 70 -2.71 -7.14 -23.32
C ARG A 70 -4.19 -7.06 -23.71
N PRO A 71 -5.04 -6.36 -22.95
CA PRO A 71 -6.29 -5.81 -23.46
C PRO A 71 -6.02 -4.82 -24.61
N THR A 72 -6.96 -4.65 -25.54
CA THR A 72 -6.78 -3.77 -26.71
C THR A 72 -6.61 -2.30 -26.31
N ASP A 73 -7.32 -1.86 -25.27
CA ASP A 73 -7.36 -0.44 -24.88
C ASP A 73 -6.04 0.03 -24.25
N SER A 74 -5.38 -0.81 -23.45
CA SER A 74 -4.06 -0.48 -22.86
C SER A 74 -2.96 -0.36 -23.91
N ARG A 75 -3.10 -1.01 -25.07
CA ARG A 75 -2.13 -0.90 -26.18
C ARG A 75 -2.13 0.48 -26.84
N ILE A 76 -3.28 1.16 -26.90
CA ILE A 76 -3.40 2.45 -27.58
C ILE A 76 -2.88 3.56 -26.67
N GLU A 77 -3.23 3.53 -25.39
CA GLU A 77 -2.85 4.57 -24.43
C GLU A 77 -1.48 4.35 -23.77
N LYS A 78 -0.88 3.16 -23.89
CA LYS A 78 0.36 2.76 -23.18
C LYS A 78 0.28 2.99 -21.68
N ARG A 79 -0.90 2.76 -21.11
CA ARG A 79 -1.23 2.92 -19.70
C ARG A 79 -1.95 1.66 -19.22
N ASP A 80 -1.62 1.26 -18.00
CA ASP A 80 -2.33 0.21 -17.27
C ASP A 80 -3.26 0.91 -16.27
N PHE A 81 -4.57 0.92 -16.54
CA PHE A 81 -5.58 1.59 -15.72
C PHE A 81 -6.84 0.74 -15.60
N ASP A 82 -7.52 0.84 -14.45
CA ASP A 82 -8.79 0.18 -14.18
C ASP A 82 -9.70 1.05 -13.29
N ARG A 83 -10.90 0.55 -12.96
CA ARG A 83 -11.90 1.27 -12.15
C ARG A 83 -11.42 1.61 -10.72
N PHE A 84 -10.41 0.93 -10.21
CA PHE A 84 -9.90 1.16 -8.85
C PHE A 84 -8.92 2.33 -8.80
N ASP A 85 -8.37 2.77 -9.93
CA ASP A 85 -7.49 3.94 -10.01
C ASP A 85 -8.13 5.22 -9.43
N ASP A 86 -9.44 5.39 -9.57
CA ASP A 86 -10.16 6.58 -9.08
C ASP A 86 -10.36 6.59 -7.56
N VAL A 87 -10.25 5.44 -6.91
CA VAL A 87 -10.57 5.27 -5.48
C VAL A 87 -9.35 4.88 -4.64
N CYS A 88 -8.28 4.37 -5.25
CA CYS A 88 -7.03 4.09 -4.56
C CYS A 88 -6.27 5.38 -4.25
N ASP A 89 -5.55 5.37 -3.12
CA ASP A 89 -4.41 6.29 -3.01
C ASP A 89 -3.25 5.72 -3.84
N HIS A 90 -2.57 6.58 -4.58
CA HIS A 90 -1.39 6.22 -5.36
C HIS A 90 -0.15 6.64 -4.61
N LEU A 91 0.60 5.67 -4.11
CA LEU A 91 1.91 5.87 -3.52
C LEU A 91 2.95 5.95 -4.64
N LEU A 92 3.75 7.01 -4.64
CA LEU A 92 4.78 7.26 -5.63
C LEU A 92 6.15 7.20 -4.97
N VAL A 93 7.11 6.59 -5.66
CA VAL A 93 8.53 6.68 -5.36
C VAL A 93 9.17 7.60 -6.40
N LEU A 94 9.74 8.71 -5.96
CA LEU A 94 10.41 9.67 -6.82
C LEU A 94 11.91 9.68 -6.56
N ASP A 95 12.71 9.75 -7.62
CA ASP A 95 14.15 10.00 -7.53
C ASP A 95 14.48 11.44 -7.93
N SER A 96 14.74 12.28 -6.93
CA SER A 96 15.09 13.69 -7.12
C SER A 96 16.43 13.94 -7.81
N ALA A 97 17.25 12.90 -8.01
CA ALA A 97 18.48 12.99 -8.80
C ALA A 97 18.21 12.98 -10.31
N LEU A 98 17.03 12.52 -10.74
CA LEU A 98 16.66 12.50 -12.15
C LEU A 98 16.27 13.90 -12.64
N PRO A 99 16.78 14.36 -13.79
CA PRO A 99 16.39 15.64 -14.35
C PRO A 99 15.00 15.57 -15.00
N GLY A 100 14.39 16.73 -15.17
CA GLY A 100 13.11 16.87 -15.87
C GLY A 100 11.92 17.06 -14.92
N PRO A 101 10.70 17.00 -15.47
CA PRO A 101 9.48 17.24 -14.70
C PRO A 101 9.22 16.09 -13.71
N VAL A 102 8.39 16.36 -12.69
CA VAL A 102 8.13 15.44 -11.57
C VAL A 102 7.67 14.06 -12.06
N GLU A 103 6.86 14.00 -13.11
CA GLU A 103 6.34 12.78 -13.71
C GLU A 103 7.44 11.86 -14.24
N LYS A 104 8.58 12.44 -14.67
CA LYS A 104 9.75 11.69 -15.15
C LYS A 104 10.73 11.32 -14.02
N GLN A 105 10.51 11.85 -12.83
CA GLN A 105 11.25 11.46 -11.63
C GLN A 105 10.56 10.31 -10.89
N ILE A 106 9.32 9.94 -11.24
CA ILE A 106 8.63 8.79 -10.65
C ILE A 106 9.30 7.51 -11.17
N VAL A 107 9.86 6.72 -10.26
CA VAL A 107 10.59 5.47 -10.55
C VAL A 107 9.88 4.23 -10.02
N GLY A 108 8.79 4.42 -9.27
CA GLY A 108 7.99 3.32 -8.75
C GLY A 108 6.62 3.79 -8.26
N THR A 109 5.67 2.86 -8.18
CA THR A 109 4.31 3.15 -7.74
C THR A 109 3.69 1.97 -7.01
N TYR A 110 2.76 2.24 -6.10
CA TYR A 110 1.92 1.25 -5.44
C TYR A 110 0.51 1.81 -5.21
N ARG A 111 -0.53 0.97 -5.33
CA ARG A 111 -1.92 1.36 -5.04
C ARG A 111 -2.31 0.90 -3.65
N LEU A 112 -2.94 1.79 -2.90
CA LEU A 112 -3.46 1.53 -1.57
C LEU A 112 -4.98 1.62 -1.60
N LEU A 113 -5.65 0.46 -1.54
CA LEU A 113 -7.10 0.35 -1.46
C LEU A 113 -7.50 0.08 -0.01
N ARG A 114 -7.99 1.11 0.69
CA ARG A 114 -8.49 1.01 2.07
C ARG A 114 -9.80 0.25 2.14
N GLN A 115 -10.05 -0.45 3.24
CA GLN A 115 -11.27 -1.24 3.39
C GLN A 115 -12.55 -0.40 3.25
N GLU A 116 -12.64 0.78 3.88
CA GLU A 116 -13.85 1.59 3.76
C GLU A 116 -14.15 1.99 2.30
N VAL A 117 -13.11 2.25 1.51
CA VAL A 117 -13.23 2.66 0.11
C VAL A 117 -13.55 1.45 -0.76
N ALA A 118 -12.94 0.29 -0.49
CA ALA A 118 -13.26 -0.97 -1.18
C ALA A 118 -14.75 -1.31 -1.03
N LEU A 119 -15.29 -1.21 0.18
CA LEU A 119 -16.70 -1.50 0.46
C LEU A 119 -17.64 -0.54 -0.29
N GLU A 120 -17.28 0.74 -0.43
CA GLU A 120 -18.05 1.71 -1.21
C GLU A 120 -17.91 1.50 -2.74
N ALA A 121 -16.75 1.02 -3.19
CA ALA A 121 -16.43 0.76 -4.60
C ALA A 121 -16.86 -0.63 -5.10
N GLY A 122 -17.62 -1.37 -4.28
CA GLY A 122 -18.19 -2.67 -4.65
C GLY A 122 -17.28 -3.88 -4.43
N GLY A 123 -16.34 -3.79 -3.48
CA GLY A 123 -15.49 -4.90 -3.06
C GLY A 123 -13.99 -4.59 -3.10
N PHE A 124 -13.18 -5.49 -2.52
CA PHE A 124 -11.73 -5.45 -2.72
C PHE A 124 -11.39 -5.87 -4.15
N TYR A 125 -10.35 -5.27 -4.75
CA TYR A 125 -9.83 -5.71 -6.06
C TYR A 125 -9.60 -7.23 -6.10
N SER A 126 -9.06 -7.79 -5.01
CA SER A 126 -8.75 -9.21 -4.91
C SER A 126 -9.97 -10.13 -4.78
N GLU A 127 -11.19 -9.62 -4.59
CA GLU A 127 -12.41 -10.47 -4.56
C GLU A 127 -12.71 -11.10 -5.93
N ASP A 128 -12.21 -10.51 -7.02
CA ASP A 128 -12.34 -11.10 -8.36
C ASP A 128 -11.51 -12.40 -8.51
N GLU A 129 -10.52 -12.62 -7.63
CA GLU A 129 -9.59 -13.75 -7.68
C GLU A 129 -9.65 -14.67 -6.46
N PHE A 130 -10.05 -14.15 -5.30
CA PHE A 130 -10.03 -14.86 -4.01
C PHE A 130 -11.33 -14.68 -3.23
N GLU A 131 -11.71 -15.69 -2.44
CA GLU A 131 -12.85 -15.56 -1.53
C GLU A 131 -12.42 -14.82 -0.25
N LEU A 132 -12.74 -13.53 -0.17
CA LEU A 132 -12.40 -12.67 0.97
C LEU A 132 -13.55 -12.48 1.97
N THR A 133 -14.77 -12.87 1.62
CA THR A 133 -15.97 -12.75 2.48
C THR A 133 -15.82 -13.62 3.73
N ALA A 134 -15.45 -14.89 3.57
CA ALA A 134 -15.21 -15.78 4.69
C ALA A 134 -14.07 -15.29 5.61
N LEU A 135 -13.04 -14.65 5.04
CA LEU A 135 -11.92 -14.08 5.79
C LEU A 135 -12.36 -12.86 6.61
N THR A 136 -13.04 -11.90 5.99
CA THR A 136 -13.55 -10.70 6.66
C THR A 136 -14.56 -11.03 7.76
N GLN A 137 -15.48 -11.97 7.51
CA GLN A 137 -16.44 -12.42 8.53
C GLN A 137 -15.79 -13.07 9.75
N ARG A 138 -14.67 -13.78 9.56
CA ARG A 138 -13.92 -14.41 10.67
C ARG A 138 -13.16 -13.39 11.53
N HIS A 139 -12.96 -12.18 11.00
CA HIS A 139 -12.17 -11.12 11.64
C HIS A 139 -12.93 -9.79 11.72
N PRO A 140 -14.11 -9.74 12.39
CA PRO A 140 -15.01 -8.58 12.36
C PRO A 140 -14.45 -7.33 13.08
N GLY A 141 -13.44 -7.50 13.94
CA GLY A 141 -12.76 -6.40 14.63
C GLY A 141 -11.51 -5.88 13.89
N THR A 142 -11.12 -6.51 12.79
CA THR A 142 -9.93 -6.13 12.03
C THR A 142 -10.31 -5.10 10.98
N ARG A 143 -9.57 -3.99 10.96
CA ARG A 143 -9.59 -3.04 9.85
C ARG A 143 -8.42 -3.34 8.93
N PHE A 144 -8.72 -3.75 7.70
CA PHE A 144 -7.75 -3.89 6.64
C PHE A 144 -7.45 -2.50 6.07
N LEU A 145 -6.17 -2.10 6.13
CA LEU A 145 -5.63 -0.81 5.68
C LEU A 145 -6.44 0.43 6.10
#